data_AF-A0A8C8DQF2-F1
#
_entry.id   AF-A0A8C8DQF2-F1
#
_cell.length_a   1.000
_cell.length_b   1.000
_cell.length_c   1.000
_cell.angle_alpha   90.00
_cell.angle_beta   90.00
_cell.angle_gamma   90.00
#
_symmetry.space_group_name_H-M   'P 1'
#
loop_
_entity.id
_entity.type
_entity.pdbx_description
1 polymer ?
#
loop_
_entity_poly.entity_id
_entity_poly.type
_entity_poly.pdbx_seq_one_letter_code
_entity_poly.pdbx_strand_id
1 'polypeptide(L)'
;MEPPCDCCSEHIQKLNQQVSVMRKEIKNLRYVVTAVSRMSCCQEEKATATAAASPASPQTTLEQASISGIIQTTPIGFISSCFAMKNGTPRQPTVCGPSRAELRIQQNIFNNPQHALLGLQHFSYVWIIFLFHKNGQLSCKAKVKPPRLNGQRVGVYSTRSPHRPNALGLTLARLDKIESDDRAGFQFLRSTDEAASAIRGILSADPRSVYRRTRCKDRLFFFTLDTADVTCWFGEDFAEVLQVRPVQSHMKSY
;
A
#
# COMPACT_ATOMS: atom_id res chain seq x y z
N MET A 1 -5.98 12.40 -61.71
CA MET A 1 -5.92 12.68 -60.26
C MET A 1 -4.48 12.47 -59.85
N GLU A 2 -3.74 13.55 -59.58
CA GLU A 2 -2.35 13.47 -59.13
C GLU A 2 -2.26 12.74 -57.79
N PRO A 3 -1.19 11.95 -57.56
CA PRO A 3 -1.00 11.25 -56.29
C PRO A 3 -0.78 12.27 -55.17
N PRO A 4 -1.37 12.07 -53.97
CA PRO A 4 -1.18 13.00 -52.87
C PRO A 4 0.30 13.03 -52.45
N CYS A 5 0.84 14.23 -52.28
CA CYS A 5 2.17 14.49 -51.74
C CYS A 5 2.41 13.72 -50.42
N ASP A 6 3.56 13.07 -50.27
CA ASP A 6 3.92 12.24 -49.10
C ASP A 6 3.75 12.99 -47.76
N CYS A 7 4.01 14.30 -47.73
CA CYS A 7 3.81 15.17 -46.57
C CYS A 7 2.33 15.27 -46.14
N CYS A 8 1.40 15.27 -47.09
CA CYS A 8 -0.04 15.30 -46.81
C CYS A 8 -0.54 13.96 -46.25
N SER A 9 0.07 12.84 -46.65
CA SER A 9 -0.32 11.50 -46.19
C SER A 9 0.03 11.28 -44.71
N GLU A 10 1.23 11.72 -44.28
CA GLU A 10 1.64 11.63 -42.87
C GLU A 10 0.79 12.52 -41.97
N HIS A 11 0.42 13.71 -42.44
CA HIS A 11 -0.42 14.63 -41.67
C HIS A 11 -1.81 14.04 -41.44
N ILE A 12 -2.39 13.40 -42.46
CA ILE A 12 -3.68 12.70 -42.36
C ILE A 12 -3.59 11.50 -41.40
N GLN A 13 -2.49 10.75 -41.40
CA GLN A 13 -2.29 9.64 -40.46
C GLN A 13 -2.21 10.13 -39.01
N LYS A 14 -1.47 11.23 -38.75
CA LYS A 14 -1.38 11.85 -37.42
C LYS A 14 -2.74 12.34 -36.92
N LEU A 15 -3.53 12.97 -37.78
CA LEU A 15 -4.89 13.41 -37.47
C LEU A 15 -5.82 12.23 -37.16
N ASN A 16 -5.78 11.16 -37.95
CA ASN A 16 -6.58 9.95 -37.70
C ASN A 16 -6.19 9.27 -36.38
N GLN A 17 -4.91 9.29 -36.03
CA GLN A 17 -4.43 8.77 -34.75
C GLN A 17 -4.93 9.62 -33.58
N GLN A 18 -4.88 10.95 -33.69
CA GLN A 18 -5.44 11.87 -32.68
C GLN A 18 -6.96 11.69 -32.51
N VAL A 19 -7.70 11.57 -33.61
CA VAL A 19 -9.16 11.31 -33.58
C VAL A 19 -9.47 9.97 -32.90
N SER A 20 -8.64 8.94 -33.13
CA SER A 20 -8.78 7.64 -32.47
C SER A 20 -8.55 7.72 -30.96
N VAL A 21 -7.55 8.49 -30.52
CA VAL A 21 -7.28 8.73 -29.09
C VAL A 21 -8.44 9.51 -28.46
N MET A 22 -8.89 10.60 -29.07
CA MET A 22 -10.01 11.40 -28.58
C MET A 22 -11.31 10.58 -28.48
N ARG A 23 -11.61 9.71 -29.45
CA ARG A 23 -12.78 8.82 -29.40
C ARG A 23 -12.72 7.86 -28.21
N LYS A 24 -11.53 7.36 -27.85
CA LYS A 24 -11.33 6.51 -26.67
C LYS A 24 -11.51 7.29 -25.37
N GLU A 25 -11.01 8.52 -25.30
CA GLU A 25 -11.19 9.40 -24.14
C GLU A 25 -12.65 9.78 -23.94
N ILE A 26 -13.36 10.17 -24.99
CA ILE A 26 -14.81 10.48 -24.92
C ILE A 26 -15.59 9.26 -24.44
N LYS A 27 -15.24 8.05 -24.89
CA LYS A 27 -15.88 6.81 -24.41
C LYS A 27 -15.61 6.57 -22.92
N ASN A 28 -14.40 6.85 -22.45
CA ASN A 28 -14.03 6.74 -21.04
C ASN A 28 -14.78 7.79 -20.18
N LEU A 29 -14.82 9.05 -20.62
CA LEU A 29 -15.53 10.12 -19.92
C LEU A 29 -17.04 9.86 -19.82
N ARG A 30 -17.68 9.39 -20.91
CA ARG A 30 -19.10 8.99 -20.89
C ARG A 30 -19.36 7.86 -19.88
N TYR A 31 -18.44 6.90 -19.77
CA TYR A 31 -18.53 5.83 -18.79
C TYR A 31 -18.45 6.36 -17.36
N VAL A 32 -17.51 7.26 -17.07
CA VAL A 32 -17.37 7.90 -15.76
C VAL A 32 -18.60 8.73 -15.40
N VAL A 33 -19.12 9.55 -16.31
CA VAL A 33 -20.33 10.35 -16.08
C VAL A 33 -21.54 9.46 -15.79
N THR A 34 -21.73 8.38 -16.56
CA THR A 34 -22.82 7.42 -16.31
C THR A 34 -22.69 6.74 -14.93
N ALA A 35 -21.46 6.46 -14.49
CA ALA A 35 -21.21 5.90 -13.17
C ALA A 35 -21.55 6.90 -12.05
N VAL A 36 -21.19 8.18 -12.22
CA VAL A 36 -21.49 9.25 -11.24
C VAL A 36 -22.99 9.53 -11.17
N SER A 37 -23.71 9.62 -12.30
CA SER A 37 -25.16 9.82 -12.30
C SER A 37 -25.95 8.68 -11.63
N ARG A 38 -25.42 7.45 -11.65
CA ARG A 38 -26.01 6.33 -10.90
C ARG A 38 -25.81 6.45 -9.40
N MET A 39 -24.75 7.11 -8.95
CA MET A 39 -24.54 7.36 -7.52
C MET A 39 -25.44 8.49 -6.99
N SER A 40 -25.84 9.46 -7.83
CA SER A 40 -26.75 10.53 -7.42
C SER A 40 -28.23 10.12 -7.36
N CYS A 41 -28.65 9.10 -8.12
CA CYS A 41 -30.05 8.61 -8.13
C CYS A 41 -30.43 7.84 -6.84
N CYS A 42 -29.47 7.39 -6.03
CA CYS A 42 -29.72 6.61 -4.82
C CYS A 42 -30.11 7.46 -3.59
N GLN A 43 -30.34 8.77 -3.74
CA GLN A 43 -30.64 9.67 -2.62
C GLN A 43 -32.12 10.14 -2.53
N GLU A 44 -33.03 9.73 -3.43
CA GLU A 44 -34.39 10.33 -3.49
C GLU A 44 -35.61 9.42 -3.23
N GLU A 45 -35.48 8.18 -2.73
CA GLU A 45 -36.67 7.36 -2.42
C GLU A 45 -36.78 6.95 -0.94
N LYS A 46 -37.33 7.83 -0.10
CA LYS A 46 -37.99 7.46 1.18
C LYS A 46 -39.13 8.42 1.55
N ALA A 47 -40.34 8.11 1.07
CA ALA A 47 -41.65 8.35 1.70
C ALA A 47 -42.66 7.63 0.78
N THR A 48 -43.47 6.65 1.18
CA THR A 48 -44.51 6.66 2.21
C THR A 48 -45.16 5.25 2.15
N ALA A 49 -45.46 4.59 3.27
CA ALA A 49 -46.62 3.69 3.39
C ALA A 49 -46.72 3.11 4.82
N THR A 50 -47.83 3.41 5.45
CA THR A 50 -48.25 3.05 6.81
C THR A 50 -49.17 1.83 6.82
N ALA A 51 -49.04 1.05 7.91
CA ALA A 51 -50.06 0.27 8.63
C ALA A 51 -50.74 -0.96 7.97
N ALA A 52 -50.60 -2.13 8.63
CA ALA A 52 -51.68 -2.82 9.35
C ALA A 52 -51.16 -4.11 10.01
N ALA A 53 -51.54 -4.36 11.27
CA ALA A 53 -51.14 -5.51 12.07
C ALA A 53 -52.28 -6.54 12.19
N SER A 54 -51.93 -7.83 12.32
CA SER A 54 -52.67 -8.83 13.11
C SER A 54 -51.79 -10.04 13.46
N PRO A 55 -52.01 -10.73 14.60
CA PRO A 55 -51.02 -11.61 15.22
C PRO A 55 -51.30 -13.11 14.96
N ALA A 56 -50.27 -13.89 14.62
CA ALA A 56 -50.36 -15.35 14.58
C ALA A 56 -49.02 -16.01 14.98
N SER A 57 -49.07 -16.76 16.10
CA SER A 57 -48.29 -17.96 16.51
C SER A 57 -46.75 -17.91 16.51
N PRO A 58 -46.06 -18.32 17.61
CA PRO A 58 -44.60 -18.36 17.65
C PRO A 58 -44.07 -19.62 16.95
N GLN A 59 -43.96 -19.55 15.62
CA GLN A 59 -43.01 -20.39 14.90
C GLN A 59 -41.67 -19.68 14.92
N THR A 60 -40.67 -20.27 15.58
CA THR A 60 -39.28 -19.77 15.58
C THR A 60 -38.68 -20.01 14.20
N THR A 61 -39.14 -19.26 13.22
CA THR A 61 -38.47 -19.11 11.94
C THR A 61 -37.20 -18.33 12.24
N LEU A 62 -36.03 -18.94 12.06
CA LEU A 62 -34.78 -18.21 11.96
C LEU A 62 -34.95 -17.23 10.80
N GLU A 63 -35.37 -16.01 11.13
CA GLU A 63 -35.47 -14.91 10.19
C GLU A 63 -34.04 -14.63 9.74
N GLN A 64 -33.65 -15.25 8.61
CA GLN A 64 -32.44 -14.92 7.91
C GLN A 64 -32.60 -13.47 7.49
N ALA A 65 -32.17 -12.54 8.34
CA ALA A 65 -32.03 -11.15 7.98
C ALA A 65 -31.20 -11.13 6.70
N SER A 66 -31.86 -10.88 5.58
CA SER A 66 -31.23 -10.86 4.27
C SER A 66 -30.28 -9.67 4.29
N ILE A 67 -29.00 -9.93 4.56
CA ILE A 67 -27.94 -8.92 4.46
C ILE A 67 -27.73 -8.66 2.96
N SER A 68 -28.64 -7.89 2.36
CA SER A 68 -28.53 -7.37 1.01
C SER A 68 -27.90 -5.99 1.09
N GLY A 69 -26.66 -5.83 0.63
CA GLY A 69 -26.02 -4.52 0.61
C GLY A 69 -24.51 -4.54 0.48
N ILE A 70 -23.93 -3.34 0.43
CA ILE A 70 -22.48 -3.11 0.43
C ILE A 70 -22.01 -3.05 1.89
N ILE A 71 -21.04 -3.90 2.24
CA ILE A 71 -20.36 -3.82 3.53
C ILE A 71 -19.18 -2.85 3.38
N GLN A 72 -19.28 -1.70 4.05
CA GLN A 72 -18.17 -0.75 4.14
C GLN A 72 -17.24 -1.19 5.29
N THR A 73 -15.93 -1.24 5.01
CA THR A 73 -14.92 -1.58 6.00
C THR A 73 -13.81 -0.55 5.97
N THR A 74 -13.29 -0.22 7.15
CA THR A 74 -12.10 0.62 7.30
C THR A 74 -10.89 -0.30 7.44
N PRO A 75 -9.78 -0.06 6.72
CA PRO A 75 -8.56 -0.83 6.93
C PRO A 75 -8.13 -0.70 8.40
N ILE A 76 -7.66 -1.81 8.98
CA ILE A 76 -7.14 -1.79 10.36
C ILE A 76 -5.64 -1.50 10.45
N GLY A 77 -4.95 -1.57 9.31
CA GLY A 77 -3.51 -1.51 9.24
C GLY A 77 -3.01 -1.75 7.82
N PHE A 78 -1.70 -1.52 7.64
CA PHE A 78 -1.03 -1.68 6.35
C PHE A 78 0.11 -2.67 6.48
N ILE A 79 0.23 -3.54 5.48
CA ILE A 79 1.30 -4.52 5.39
C ILE A 79 2.38 -4.03 4.42
N SER A 80 3.62 -4.02 4.89
CA SER A 80 4.81 -3.82 4.08
C SER A 80 5.58 -5.12 3.99
N SER A 81 6.08 -5.49 2.81
CA SER A 81 6.82 -6.73 2.62
C SER A 81 8.02 -6.52 1.71
N CYS A 82 8.88 -7.53 1.60
CA CYS A 82 9.97 -7.54 0.62
C CYS A 82 9.50 -7.47 -0.86
N PHE A 83 8.19 -7.52 -1.13
CA PHE A 83 7.62 -7.41 -2.47
C PHE A 83 6.94 -6.05 -2.68
N ALA A 84 7.68 -5.08 -3.23
CA ALA A 84 7.16 -3.74 -3.53
C ALA A 84 6.18 -3.72 -4.72
N MET A 85 6.32 -4.66 -5.65
CA MET A 85 5.51 -4.75 -6.86
C MET A 85 4.90 -6.13 -7.02
N LYS A 86 3.75 -6.20 -7.70
CA LYS A 86 3.08 -7.46 -8.08
C LYS A 86 4.01 -8.36 -8.89
N ASN A 87 4.83 -7.77 -9.76
CA ASN A 87 5.81 -8.53 -10.53
C ASN A 87 6.91 -9.04 -9.59
N GLY A 88 7.20 -10.34 -9.65
CA GLY A 88 8.12 -11.00 -8.71
C GLY A 88 7.49 -11.41 -7.38
N THR A 89 6.27 -10.99 -7.04
CA THR A 89 5.56 -11.52 -5.87
C THR A 89 5.21 -13.00 -6.11
N PRO A 90 5.60 -13.91 -5.20
CA PRO A 90 5.31 -15.33 -5.37
C PRO A 90 3.80 -15.57 -5.34
N ARG A 91 3.32 -16.45 -6.21
CA ARG A 91 1.89 -16.78 -6.31
C ARG A 91 1.38 -17.59 -5.11
N GLN A 92 2.28 -18.20 -4.35
CA GLN A 92 1.99 -18.93 -3.10
C GLN A 92 3.07 -18.58 -2.08
N PRO A 93 2.71 -18.37 -0.80
CA PRO A 93 3.65 -17.92 0.23
C PRO A 93 4.78 -18.93 0.49
N THR A 94 4.50 -20.23 0.39
CA THR A 94 5.48 -21.31 0.63
C THR A 94 6.67 -21.30 -0.33
N VAL A 95 6.57 -20.61 -1.47
CA VAL A 95 7.65 -20.55 -2.46
C VAL A 95 8.84 -19.73 -1.95
N CYS A 96 8.60 -18.74 -1.08
CA CYS A 96 9.65 -17.91 -0.48
C CYS A 96 9.59 -18.01 1.05
N GLY A 97 10.04 -19.14 1.59
CA GLY A 97 10.00 -19.44 3.03
C GLY A 97 10.57 -18.36 3.97
N PRO A 98 11.69 -17.68 3.64
CA PRO A 98 12.27 -16.66 4.53
C PRO A 98 11.67 -15.26 4.32
N SER A 99 10.66 -15.07 3.45
CA SER A 99 10.10 -13.73 3.22
C SER A 99 9.43 -13.21 4.49
N ARG A 100 9.81 -12.01 4.92
CA ARG A 100 9.23 -11.31 6.07
C ARG A 100 8.39 -10.12 5.62
N ALA A 101 7.43 -9.76 6.45
CA ALA A 101 6.56 -8.61 6.28
C ALA A 101 6.28 -7.96 7.64
N GLU A 102 6.07 -6.66 7.63
CA GLU A 102 5.68 -5.85 8.78
C GLU A 102 4.21 -5.46 8.61
N LEU A 103 3.36 -5.78 9.59
CA LEU A 103 1.97 -5.34 9.64
C LEU A 103 1.86 -4.22 10.67
N ARG A 104 1.66 -2.98 10.19
CA ARG A 104 1.47 -1.80 11.04
C ARG A 104 -0.03 -1.55 11.24
N ILE A 105 -0.50 -1.74 12.46
CA ILE A 105 -1.89 -1.42 12.85
C ILE A 105 -2.03 0.10 13.02
N GLN A 106 -3.14 0.68 12.55
CA GLN A 106 -3.35 2.12 12.70
C GLN A 106 -3.70 2.45 14.16
N GLN A 107 -3.07 3.50 14.69
CA GLN A 107 -3.22 3.88 16.11
C GLN A 107 -4.56 4.57 16.40
N ASN A 108 -5.23 5.11 15.39
CA ASN A 108 -6.47 5.88 15.53
C ASN A 108 -7.75 5.02 15.60
N ILE A 109 -7.63 3.70 15.43
CA ILE A 109 -8.79 2.78 15.43
C ILE A 109 -9.29 2.53 16.86
N PHE A 110 -8.37 2.48 17.82
CA PHE A 110 -8.66 2.19 19.22
C PHE A 110 -8.10 3.30 20.08
N ASN A 111 -8.77 3.59 21.20
CA ASN A 111 -8.24 4.52 22.19
C ASN A 111 -6.87 4.07 22.75
N ASN A 112 -6.68 2.75 22.87
CA ASN A 112 -5.43 2.12 23.33
C ASN A 112 -5.03 1.00 22.35
N PRO A 113 -4.31 1.30 21.25
CA PRO A 113 -4.01 0.34 20.20
C PRO A 113 -3.15 -0.84 20.70
N GLN A 114 -2.27 -0.64 21.68
CA GLN A 114 -1.46 -1.73 22.24
C GLN A 114 -2.31 -2.84 22.89
N HIS A 115 -3.48 -2.51 23.44
CA HIS A 115 -4.33 -3.50 24.10
C HIS A 115 -4.92 -4.52 23.11
N ALA A 116 -5.08 -4.13 21.84
CA ALA A 116 -5.56 -5.03 20.78
C ALA A 116 -4.55 -6.14 20.42
N LEU A 117 -3.29 -6.00 20.85
CA LEU A 117 -2.22 -6.95 20.58
C LEU A 117 -1.90 -7.86 21.79
N LEU A 118 -2.50 -7.59 22.95
CA LEU A 118 -2.25 -8.36 24.17
C LEU A 118 -2.68 -9.81 23.98
N GLY A 119 -1.79 -10.74 24.34
CA GLY A 119 -2.01 -12.18 24.26
C GLY A 119 -1.65 -12.78 22.91
N LEU A 120 -1.39 -11.95 21.89
CA LEU A 120 -0.97 -12.43 20.57
C LEU A 120 0.38 -13.16 20.62
N GLN A 121 1.24 -12.80 21.60
CA GLN A 121 2.53 -13.46 21.85
C GLN A 121 2.43 -14.95 22.20
N HIS A 122 1.25 -15.43 22.63
CA HIS A 122 1.04 -16.84 22.96
C HIS A 122 0.79 -17.71 21.72
N PHE A 123 0.67 -17.12 20.53
CA PHE A 123 0.40 -17.83 19.28
C PHE A 123 1.62 -17.80 18.35
N SER A 124 1.94 -18.95 17.75
CA SER A 124 3.02 -19.03 16.76
C SER A 124 2.61 -18.55 15.37
N TYR A 125 1.29 -18.52 15.08
CA TYR A 125 0.76 -18.16 13.78
C TYR A 125 -0.48 -17.29 13.90
N VAL A 126 -0.67 -16.41 12.92
CA VAL A 126 -1.80 -15.50 12.82
C VAL A 126 -2.45 -15.60 11.44
N TRP A 127 -3.76 -15.49 11.42
CA TRP A 127 -4.51 -15.32 10.17
C TRP A 127 -4.58 -13.84 9.82
N ILE A 128 -4.18 -13.51 8.61
CA ILE A 128 -4.26 -12.15 8.09
C ILE A 128 -5.26 -12.14 6.93
N ILE A 129 -6.33 -11.37 7.10
CA ILE A 129 -7.27 -11.01 6.05
C ILE A 129 -6.85 -9.65 5.50
N PHE A 130 -6.63 -9.56 4.19
CA PHE A 130 -6.16 -8.33 3.56
C PHE A 130 -6.93 -8.05 2.27
N LEU A 131 -6.95 -6.79 1.86
CA LEU A 131 -7.61 -6.37 0.62
C LEU A 131 -6.59 -6.30 -0.53
N PHE A 132 -6.92 -6.88 -1.68
CA PHE A 132 -6.20 -6.64 -2.94
C PHE A 132 -6.54 -5.26 -3.49
N HIS A 133 -6.02 -4.21 -2.85
CA HIS A 133 -6.32 -2.79 -3.14
C HIS A 133 -6.05 -2.37 -4.61
N LYS A 134 -5.19 -3.08 -5.34
CA LYS A 134 -4.92 -2.82 -6.77
C LYS A 134 -5.84 -3.58 -7.73
N ASN A 135 -6.75 -4.42 -7.24
CA ASN A 135 -7.70 -5.16 -8.07
C ASN A 135 -8.97 -4.33 -8.30
N GLY A 136 -8.83 -3.18 -8.96
CA GLY A 136 -9.92 -2.22 -9.21
C GLY A 136 -10.85 -2.59 -10.36
N GLN A 137 -11.25 -3.87 -10.52
CA GLN A 137 -12.19 -4.21 -11.60
C GLN A 137 -13.64 -4.10 -11.15
N LEU A 138 -14.37 -3.15 -11.76
CA LEU A 138 -15.82 -2.95 -11.65
C LEU A 138 -16.66 -4.14 -12.18
N SER A 139 -16.02 -5.11 -12.85
CA SER A 139 -16.67 -6.36 -13.30
C SER A 139 -15.79 -7.56 -12.97
N CYS A 140 -16.26 -8.43 -12.07
CA CYS A 140 -15.62 -9.70 -11.80
C CYS A 140 -16.07 -10.74 -12.83
N LYS A 141 -15.14 -11.44 -13.47
CA LYS A 141 -15.45 -12.56 -14.36
C LYS A 141 -15.79 -13.80 -13.53
N ALA A 142 -16.85 -14.51 -13.89
CA ALA A 142 -17.21 -15.78 -13.25
C ALA A 142 -16.17 -16.89 -13.47
N LYS A 143 -15.41 -16.82 -14.57
CA LYS A 143 -14.35 -17.76 -14.92
C LYS A 143 -12.99 -17.07 -15.01
N VAL A 144 -11.94 -17.77 -14.57
CA VAL A 144 -10.54 -17.32 -14.60
C VAL A 144 -9.66 -18.39 -15.25
N LYS A 145 -8.43 -18.03 -15.64
CA LYS A 145 -7.43 -18.94 -16.21
C LYS A 145 -6.22 -19.04 -15.26
N PRO A 146 -6.23 -19.96 -14.29
CA PRO A 146 -5.13 -20.13 -13.35
C PRO A 146 -3.84 -20.56 -14.07
N PRO A 147 -2.66 -20.05 -13.67
CA PRO A 147 -1.39 -20.39 -14.33
C PRO A 147 -1.05 -21.88 -14.32
N ARG A 148 -1.47 -22.62 -13.27
CA ARG A 148 -1.15 -24.05 -13.09
C ARG A 148 -2.04 -24.99 -13.91
N LEU A 149 -3.07 -24.47 -14.59
CA LEU A 149 -4.04 -25.28 -15.33
C LEU A 149 -3.84 -25.24 -16.85
N ASN A 150 -2.63 -24.96 -17.34
CA ASN A 150 -2.25 -25.03 -18.76
C ASN A 150 -3.25 -24.38 -19.74
N GLY A 151 -3.91 -23.30 -19.29
CA GLY A 151 -4.85 -22.56 -20.12
C GLY A 151 -6.32 -22.90 -19.96
N GLN A 152 -6.68 -23.87 -19.12
CA GLN A 152 -8.08 -24.16 -18.81
C GLN A 152 -8.74 -22.99 -18.04
N ARG A 153 -10.04 -22.80 -18.33
CA ARG A 153 -10.89 -21.81 -17.67
C ARG A 153 -11.76 -22.52 -16.63
N VAL A 154 -11.64 -22.09 -15.37
CA VAL A 154 -12.41 -22.64 -14.24
C VAL A 154 -13.16 -21.53 -13.51
N GLY A 155 -14.17 -21.90 -12.71
CA GLY A 155 -14.92 -20.95 -11.90
C GLY A 155 -14.03 -20.19 -10.91
N VAL A 156 -14.31 -18.91 -10.67
CA VAL A 156 -13.47 -18.08 -9.80
C VAL A 156 -13.37 -18.64 -8.38
N TYR A 157 -14.46 -19.19 -7.85
CA TYR A 157 -14.54 -19.71 -6.48
C TYR A 157 -13.79 -21.04 -6.28
N SER A 158 -13.49 -21.80 -7.33
CA SER A 158 -12.63 -22.99 -7.23
C SER A 158 -11.14 -22.65 -7.23
N THR A 159 -10.77 -21.37 -7.21
CA THR A 159 -9.38 -20.91 -7.31
C THR A 159 -8.99 -20.02 -6.15
N ARG A 160 -7.71 -19.63 -6.11
CA ARG A 160 -7.13 -18.58 -5.27
C ARG A 160 -6.94 -17.24 -6.02
N SER A 161 -7.68 -17.00 -7.10
CA SER A 161 -7.60 -15.76 -7.88
C SER A 161 -7.84 -14.52 -7.00
N PRO A 162 -7.07 -13.43 -7.16
CA PRO A 162 -7.33 -12.19 -6.43
C PRO A 162 -8.44 -11.36 -7.11
N HIS A 163 -8.79 -11.68 -8.37
CA HIS A 163 -9.90 -11.05 -9.11
C HIS A 163 -11.22 -11.74 -8.74
N ARG A 164 -11.92 -11.19 -7.73
CA ARG A 164 -13.18 -11.69 -7.17
C ARG A 164 -14.14 -10.54 -6.87
N PRO A 165 -15.43 -10.80 -6.62
CA PRO A 165 -16.37 -9.75 -6.20
C PRO A 165 -15.90 -9.04 -4.93
N ASN A 166 -15.51 -9.82 -3.91
CA ASN A 166 -14.84 -9.33 -2.72
C ASN A 166 -13.36 -9.68 -2.81
N ALA A 167 -12.53 -8.68 -3.06
CA ALA A 167 -11.10 -8.86 -3.31
C ALA A 167 -10.31 -9.08 -2.00
N LEU A 168 -10.76 -10.02 -1.18
CA LEU A 168 -10.13 -10.39 0.08
C LEU A 168 -9.14 -11.54 -0.13
N GLY A 169 -7.95 -11.36 0.39
CA GLY A 169 -6.91 -12.37 0.55
C GLY A 169 -6.90 -12.90 1.97
N LEU A 170 -6.48 -14.14 2.12
CA LEU A 170 -6.25 -14.80 3.40
C LEU A 170 -4.85 -15.40 3.36
N THR A 171 -4.08 -15.16 4.41
CA THR A 171 -2.77 -15.81 4.60
C THR A 171 -2.58 -16.24 6.04
N LEU A 172 -1.96 -17.41 6.21
CA LEU A 172 -1.43 -17.85 7.49
C LEU A 172 0.02 -17.37 7.56
N ALA A 173 0.35 -16.53 8.53
CA ALA A 173 1.69 -16.02 8.74
C ALA A 173 2.23 -16.51 10.08
N ARG A 174 3.51 -16.85 10.12
CA ARG A 174 4.21 -17.09 11.39
C ARG A 174 4.42 -15.75 12.08
N LEU A 175 4.03 -15.66 13.34
CA LEU A 175 4.31 -14.48 14.16
C LEU A 175 5.77 -14.56 14.62
N ASP A 176 6.55 -13.54 14.26
CA ASP A 176 7.98 -13.48 14.58
C ASP A 176 8.22 -12.67 15.85
N LYS A 177 7.73 -11.43 15.85
CA LYS A 177 7.82 -10.50 16.97
C LYS A 177 6.63 -9.54 16.94
N ILE A 178 6.24 -9.06 18.12
CA ILE A 178 5.32 -7.93 18.28
C ILE A 178 6.16 -6.77 18.79
N GLU A 179 6.14 -5.66 18.06
CA GLU A 179 6.81 -4.42 18.46
C GLU A 179 5.74 -3.34 18.65
N SER A 180 5.68 -2.76 19.84
CA SER A 180 5.08 -1.44 20.03
C SER A 180 6.03 -0.41 19.42
N ASP A 181 5.49 0.59 18.72
CA ASP A 181 6.27 1.62 18.04
C ASP A 181 7.06 2.47 19.06
N ASP A 182 8.18 1.95 19.54
CA ASP A 182 9.22 2.67 20.26
C ASP A 182 10.29 3.09 19.26
N ARG A 183 9.93 3.84 18.22
CA ARG A 183 10.93 4.45 17.34
C ARG A 183 11.45 5.75 17.95
N ALA A 184 12.23 5.60 19.01
CA ALA A 184 13.20 6.59 19.48
C ALA A 184 14.64 6.02 19.41
N GLY A 185 14.93 5.24 18.37
CA GLY A 185 16.25 4.66 18.10
C GLY A 185 16.58 4.62 16.61
N PHE A 186 17.85 4.34 16.34
CA PHE A 186 18.39 4.02 15.01
C PHE A 186 17.57 2.88 14.35
N GLN A 187 17.17 3.01 13.07
CA GLN A 187 16.36 2.02 12.35
C GLN A 187 17.16 0.76 11.97
N PHE A 188 18.48 0.90 11.84
CA PHE A 188 19.41 -0.13 11.40
C PHE A 188 20.53 -0.41 12.40
N LEU A 189 20.98 0.60 13.16
CA LEU A 189 21.98 0.41 14.21
C LEU A 189 21.29 -0.13 15.47
N ARG A 190 21.81 -1.23 16.02
CA ARG A 190 21.15 -2.02 17.07
C ARG A 190 21.44 -1.50 18.47
N SER A 191 22.42 -0.60 18.61
CA SER A 191 22.85 -0.03 19.90
C SER A 191 23.47 1.36 19.72
N THR A 192 23.55 2.11 20.81
CA THR A 192 24.26 3.41 20.86
C THR A 192 25.75 3.26 20.56
N ASP A 193 26.35 2.14 20.96
CA ASP A 193 27.77 1.87 20.74
C ASP A 193 28.08 1.60 19.26
N GLU A 194 27.18 0.86 18.58
CA GLU A 194 27.28 0.61 17.14
C GLU A 194 27.13 1.91 16.34
N ALA A 195 26.20 2.77 16.76
CA ALA A 195 26.04 4.09 16.15
C ALA A 195 27.26 4.99 16.35
N ALA A 196 27.81 5.04 17.57
CA ALA A 196 29.02 5.79 17.86
C ALA A 196 30.21 5.27 17.04
N SER A 197 30.34 3.95 16.90
CA SER A 197 31.39 3.32 16.08
C SER A 197 31.24 3.67 14.60
N ALA A 198 30.03 3.67 14.06
CA ALA A 198 29.76 4.03 12.67
C ALA A 198 30.05 5.50 12.39
N ILE A 199 29.65 6.42 13.29
CA ILE A 199 29.97 7.85 13.19
C ILE A 199 31.47 8.05 13.20
N ARG A 200 32.19 7.42 14.13
CA ARG A 200 33.67 7.50 14.19
C ARG A 200 34.30 7.02 12.89
N GLY A 201 33.86 5.88 12.35
CA GLY A 201 34.36 5.34 11.09
C GLY A 201 34.18 6.29 9.90
N ILE A 202 33.01 6.92 9.79
CA ILE A 202 32.73 7.92 8.74
C ILE A 202 33.64 9.13 8.89
N LEU A 203 33.78 9.67 10.12
CA LEU A 203 34.60 10.85 10.38
C LEU A 203 36.09 10.58 10.15
N SER A 204 36.60 9.41 10.52
CA SER A 204 37.99 8.99 10.24
C SER A 204 38.29 8.87 8.76
N ALA A 205 37.30 8.52 7.93
CA ALA A 205 37.47 8.44 6.49
C ALA A 205 37.40 9.82 5.78
N ASP A 206 37.07 10.89 6.51
CA ASP A 206 36.72 12.22 6.02
C ASP A 206 35.71 12.18 4.84
N PRO A 207 34.40 12.27 5.11
CA PRO A 207 33.36 12.19 4.09
C PRO A 207 33.33 13.43 3.17
N ARG A 208 34.15 14.46 3.40
CA ARG A 208 34.16 15.68 2.60
C ARG A 208 34.85 15.45 1.26
N SER A 209 34.24 15.98 0.20
CA SER A 209 34.86 16.00 -1.12
C SER A 209 36.19 16.77 -1.10
N VAL A 210 37.11 16.40 -1.99
CA VAL A 210 38.42 17.08 -2.14
C VAL A 210 38.23 18.58 -2.37
N TYR A 211 37.19 18.96 -3.13
CA TYR A 211 36.80 20.36 -3.31
C TYR A 211 36.49 21.04 -1.96
N ARG A 212 35.66 20.44 -1.11
CA ARG A 212 35.29 21.04 0.18
C ARG A 212 36.49 21.20 1.11
N ARG A 213 37.41 20.24 1.11
CA ARG A 213 38.64 20.29 1.91
C ARG A 213 39.57 21.44 1.49
N THR A 214 39.60 21.77 0.20
CA THR A 214 40.60 22.69 -0.37
C THR A 214 40.06 24.08 -0.67
N ARG A 215 38.76 24.21 -0.98
CA ARG A 215 38.15 25.44 -1.52
C ARG A 215 37.10 26.07 -0.60
N CYS A 216 36.57 25.34 0.39
CA CYS A 216 35.55 25.87 1.30
C CYS A 216 36.19 26.32 2.62
N LYS A 217 35.82 27.51 3.09
CA LYS A 217 36.21 28.01 4.43
C LYS A 217 35.38 27.40 5.56
N ASP A 218 34.17 26.96 5.23
CA ASP A 218 33.25 26.35 6.19
C ASP A 218 33.73 24.96 6.60
N ARG A 219 33.85 24.77 7.92
CA ARG A 219 34.30 23.54 8.56
C ARG A 219 33.15 22.70 9.10
N LEU A 220 31.92 23.22 9.07
CA LEU A 220 30.73 22.45 9.41
C LEU A 220 30.43 21.43 8.30
N PHE A 221 30.05 20.24 8.74
CA PHE A 221 29.60 19.16 7.89
C PHE A 221 28.39 18.48 8.53
N PHE A 222 27.40 18.21 7.70
CA PHE A 222 26.17 17.55 8.09
C PHE A 222 26.05 16.28 7.28
N PHE A 223 25.72 15.18 7.95
CA PHE A 223 25.33 13.95 7.28
C PHE A 223 24.25 13.25 8.08
N THR A 224 23.43 12.50 7.37
CA THR A 224 22.42 11.65 7.98
C THR A 224 22.99 10.25 8.09
N LEU A 225 23.01 9.72 9.32
CA LEU A 225 23.30 8.33 9.58
C LEU A 225 22.04 7.69 10.15
N ASP A 226 21.46 6.77 9.38
CA ASP A 226 20.27 6.04 9.79
C ASP A 226 19.09 6.99 10.07
N THR A 227 18.61 7.11 11.32
CA THR A 227 17.53 8.03 11.70
C THR A 227 18.04 9.29 12.39
N ALA A 228 19.34 9.58 12.36
CA ALA A 228 19.92 10.76 12.99
C ALA A 228 20.66 11.68 12.00
N ASP A 229 20.38 12.97 12.09
CA ASP A 229 21.18 14.03 11.50
C ASP A 229 22.35 14.36 12.43
N VAL A 230 23.57 14.14 11.92
CA VAL A 230 24.82 14.38 12.62
C VAL A 230 25.43 15.67 12.09
N THR A 231 25.60 16.63 13.00
CA THR A 231 26.36 17.87 12.77
C THR A 231 27.76 17.68 13.34
N CYS A 232 28.77 17.87 12.50
CA CYS A 232 30.17 17.73 12.89
C CYS A 232 31.02 18.91 12.39
N TRP A 233 32.10 19.15 13.10
CA TRP A 233 33.10 20.17 12.80
C TRP A 233 34.43 19.50 12.46
N PHE A 234 35.05 19.93 11.36
CA PHE A 234 36.36 19.42 10.95
C PHE A 234 37.48 20.44 11.19
N GLY A 235 38.36 20.13 12.15
CA GLY A 235 39.61 20.84 12.40
C GLY A 235 40.71 20.52 11.37
N GLU A 236 41.96 20.81 11.71
CA GLU A 236 43.12 20.45 10.88
C GLU A 236 43.39 18.95 10.91
N ASP A 237 43.38 18.33 12.10
CA ASP A 237 43.65 16.89 12.29
C ASP A 237 42.58 16.16 13.12
N PHE A 238 41.41 16.78 13.32
CA PHE A 238 40.32 16.16 14.08
C PHE A 238 38.95 16.42 13.48
N ALA A 239 38.00 15.57 13.86
CA ALA A 239 36.59 15.74 13.57
C ALA A 239 35.80 15.57 14.88
N GLU A 240 34.96 16.55 15.19
CA GLU A 240 34.15 16.57 16.41
C GLU A 240 32.67 16.55 16.06
N VAL A 241 31.90 15.74 16.77
CA VAL A 241 30.44 15.72 16.65
C VAL A 241 29.86 16.78 17.56
N LEU A 242 29.27 17.82 16.99
CA LEU A 242 28.65 18.91 17.74
C LEU A 242 27.22 18.57 18.18
N GLN A 243 26.48 17.87 17.31
CA GLN A 243 25.08 17.58 17.57
C GLN A 243 24.62 16.32 16.85
N VAL A 244 23.85 15.49 17.54
CA VAL A 244 23.10 14.37 16.94
C VAL A 244 21.63 14.63 17.21
N ARG A 245 20.84 14.82 16.16
CA ARG A 245 19.39 15.03 16.25
C ARG A 245 18.68 13.90 15.52
N PRO A 246 17.52 13.42 16.00
CA PRO A 246 16.68 12.57 15.17
C PRO A 246 16.29 13.34 13.90
N VAL A 247 16.37 12.68 12.76
CA VAL A 247 15.87 13.21 11.48
C VAL A 247 14.41 13.57 11.72
N GLN A 248 14.08 14.85 11.60
CA GLN A 248 12.69 15.28 11.63
C GLN A 248 12.03 14.68 10.40
N SER A 249 11.39 13.53 10.56
CA SER A 249 10.41 13.08 9.60
C SER A 249 9.36 14.18 9.55
N HIS A 250 9.38 15.01 8.51
CA HIS A 250 8.17 15.72 8.11
C HIS A 250 7.08 14.67 8.15
N MET A 251 6.12 14.85 9.05
CA MET A 251 4.90 14.05 9.13
C MET A 251 4.37 13.95 7.71
N LYS A 252 4.66 12.84 7.02
CA LYS A 252 3.92 12.46 5.83
C LYS A 252 2.60 11.98 6.37
N SER A 253 1.74 12.95 6.59
CA SER A 253 0.31 12.78 6.78
C SER A 253 -0.18 11.86 5.68
N TYR A 254 -0.54 10.63 6.06
CA TYR A 254 -1.39 9.74 5.30
C TYR A 254 -2.45 9.21 6.25
#